data_AF-A0ABC9FCK9-F1
#
_entry.id   AF-A0ABC9FCK9-F1
#
_cell.length_a   1.000
_cell.length_b   1.000
_cell.length_c   1.000
_cell.angle_alpha   90.00
_cell.angle_beta   90.00
_cell.angle_gamma   90.00
#
_symmetry.space_group_name_H-M   'P 1'
#
loop_
_entity.id
_entity.type
_entity.pdbx_description
1 polymer ?
#
loop_
_entity_poly.entity_id
_entity_poly.type
_entity_poly.pdbx_seq_one_letter_code
_entity_poly.pdbx_strand_id
1 'polypeptide(L)'
;MARRLLACFGRRGGGATAAAPDQTADDNQQQQQVAPGPVLVELFASQGCGASPEADAVAARLAQDSAAQEGGAAGGCSPPVVVLAFHVDYWDHSGWKDPFASSAWTVRQKAYVEALRLDTLFTPQVVVQGRAHCVGTDQDALAKAVRDAPR
;
A
#
# COMPACT_ATOMS: atom_id res chain seq x y z
N MET A 1 -33.14 75.23 17.28
CA MET A 1 -32.52 75.31 18.62
C MET A 1 -31.04 74.99 18.49
N ALA A 2 -30.20 75.88 19.00
CA ALA A 2 -28.75 75.91 18.82
C ALA A 2 -28.00 75.24 19.98
N ARG A 3 -26.75 74.83 19.69
CA ARG A 3 -25.50 74.80 20.52
C ARG A 3 -24.74 73.52 20.17
N ARG A 4 -23.66 73.49 19.38
CA ARG A 4 -22.32 74.14 19.43
C ARG A 4 -21.50 73.88 20.73
N LEU A 5 -20.43 73.10 20.51
CA LEU A 5 -19.02 73.29 20.89
C LEU A 5 -18.54 72.99 22.32
N LEU A 6 -17.46 72.17 22.39
CA LEU A 6 -16.16 72.37 23.09
C LEU A 6 -15.33 71.08 22.87
N ALA A 7 -14.36 71.00 21.95
CA ALA A 7 -13.00 71.56 21.92
C ALA A 7 -11.97 70.84 22.84
N CYS A 8 -10.98 70.21 22.18
CA CYS A 8 -9.51 70.21 22.40
C CYS A 8 -8.96 69.82 23.79
N PHE A 9 -8.03 68.88 23.95
CA PHE A 9 -6.61 68.99 23.58
C PHE A 9 -5.89 67.65 23.89
N GLY A 10 -4.85 67.28 23.12
CA GLY A 10 -3.96 66.18 23.52
C GLY A 10 -3.02 65.63 22.45
N ARG A 11 -2.19 66.49 21.87
CA ARG A 11 -1.08 66.12 20.98
C ARG A 11 0.05 65.47 21.80
N ARG A 12 0.69 64.39 21.29
CA ARG A 12 2.13 64.28 20.95
C ARG A 12 2.71 62.86 21.07
N GLY A 13 3.53 62.50 20.09
CA GLY A 13 4.51 61.38 20.09
C GLY A 13 4.16 60.36 19.00
N GLY A 14 4.82 60.28 17.84
CA GLY A 14 6.23 60.53 17.57
C GLY A 14 7.05 59.29 17.94
N GLY A 15 6.98 58.23 17.13
CA GLY A 15 7.73 56.99 17.33
C GLY A 15 7.88 56.22 16.02
N ALA A 16 9.11 56.26 15.51
CA ALA A 16 9.70 55.52 14.39
C ALA A 16 8.89 54.38 13.74
N THR A 17 8.61 54.50 12.45
CA THR A 17 8.49 53.35 11.55
C THR A 17 9.89 52.79 11.34
N ALA A 18 10.30 51.85 12.20
CA ALA A 18 11.34 50.92 11.83
C ALA A 18 10.77 50.04 10.70
N ALA A 19 11.34 50.18 9.51
CA ALA A 19 11.13 49.22 8.43
C ALA A 19 11.50 47.84 8.96
N ALA A 20 10.49 46.99 9.17
CA ALA A 20 10.72 45.57 9.34
C ALA A 20 11.32 45.03 8.04
N PRO A 21 12.30 44.13 8.09
CA PRO A 21 12.79 43.48 6.89
C PRO A 21 11.62 42.70 6.30
N ASP A 22 11.32 42.98 5.04
CA ASP A 22 10.49 42.16 4.17
C ASP A 22 11.20 40.81 4.05
N GLN A 23 10.89 39.90 4.97
CA GLN A 23 11.19 38.50 4.80
C GLN A 23 10.26 38.04 3.68
N THR A 24 10.72 38.19 2.44
CA THR A 24 10.32 37.28 1.38
C THR A 24 10.68 35.90 1.88
N ALA A 25 9.71 35.27 2.53
CA ALA A 25 9.68 33.85 2.79
C ALA A 25 9.82 33.21 1.41
N ASP A 26 11.04 32.77 1.14
CA ASP A 26 11.33 31.76 0.15
C ASP A 26 10.60 30.50 0.65
N ASP A 27 9.30 30.45 0.36
CA ASP A 27 8.45 29.25 0.43
C ASP A 27 8.94 28.30 -0.66
N ASN A 28 10.19 27.86 -0.52
CA ASN A 28 10.73 26.71 -1.19
C ASN A 28 10.12 25.49 -0.48
N GLN A 29 8.81 25.30 -0.68
CA GLN A 29 8.13 24.06 -0.43
C GLN A 29 8.72 23.03 -1.38
N GLN A 30 9.85 22.46 -0.96
CA GLN A 30 10.38 21.24 -1.50
C GLN A 30 9.28 20.18 -1.33
N GLN A 31 8.54 19.95 -2.40
CA GLN A 31 7.62 18.84 -2.51
C GLN A 31 8.44 17.57 -2.29
N GLN A 32 8.41 17.04 -1.07
CA GLN A 32 8.97 15.73 -0.79
C GLN A 32 8.20 14.73 -1.64
N GLN A 33 8.85 14.29 -2.71
CA GLN A 33 8.38 13.23 -3.57
C GLN A 33 8.37 11.95 -2.74
N VAL A 34 7.21 11.60 -2.19
CA VAL A 34 7.04 10.36 -1.42
C VAL A 34 7.35 9.20 -2.37
N ALA A 35 8.37 8.42 -2.06
CA ALA A 35 8.70 7.24 -2.84
C ALA A 35 7.47 6.31 -2.89
N PRO A 36 7.15 5.69 -4.05
CA PRO A 36 5.99 4.82 -4.16
C PRO A 36 6.07 3.69 -3.12
N GLY A 37 4.94 3.38 -2.49
CA GLY A 37 4.87 2.37 -1.42
C GLY A 37 5.16 0.94 -1.92
N PRO A 38 5.20 -0.04 -0.99
CA PRO A 38 5.36 -1.43 -1.37
C PRO A 38 4.13 -2.00 -2.08
N VAL A 39 4.34 -3.08 -2.84
CA VAL A 39 3.29 -3.88 -3.47
C VAL A 39 2.84 -4.97 -2.50
N LEU A 40 1.54 -4.99 -2.19
CA LEU A 40 0.92 -6.08 -1.46
C LEU A 40 0.67 -7.28 -2.38
N VAL A 41 1.13 -8.45 -1.95
CA VAL A 41 0.91 -9.75 -2.59
C VAL A 41 0.24 -10.67 -1.58
N GLU A 42 -0.96 -11.13 -1.90
CA GLU A 42 -1.75 -12.03 -1.04
C GLU A 42 -1.85 -13.40 -1.71
N LEU A 43 -1.24 -14.42 -1.10
CA LEU A 43 -1.33 -15.81 -1.50
C LEU A 43 -2.48 -16.50 -0.75
N PHE A 44 -3.37 -17.14 -1.49
CA PHE A 44 -4.39 -18.06 -0.98
C PHE A 44 -3.95 -19.50 -1.28
N ALA A 45 -3.72 -20.29 -0.23
CA ALA A 45 -3.15 -21.63 -0.30
C ALA A 45 -3.87 -22.60 0.66
N SER A 46 -3.54 -23.89 0.59
CA SER A 46 -3.93 -24.88 1.61
C SER A 46 -2.96 -26.05 1.57
N GLN A 47 -2.59 -26.60 2.72
CA GLN A 47 -1.81 -27.84 2.80
C GLN A 47 -2.53 -29.04 2.17
N GLY A 48 -3.86 -28.99 2.07
CA GLY A 48 -4.67 -30.00 1.37
C GLY A 48 -4.58 -29.92 -0.16
N CYS A 49 -4.00 -28.85 -0.72
CA CYS A 49 -3.82 -28.66 -2.16
C CYS A 49 -2.40 -29.04 -2.59
N GLY A 50 -2.27 -29.98 -3.53
CA GLY A 50 -0.97 -30.51 -3.95
C GLY A 50 0.02 -29.50 -4.54
N ALA A 51 -0.48 -28.41 -5.15
CA ALA A 51 0.36 -27.36 -5.73
C ALA A 51 0.69 -26.21 -4.77
N SER A 52 0.04 -26.14 -3.60
CA SER A 52 0.26 -25.05 -2.63
C SER A 52 1.68 -24.99 -2.06
N PRO A 53 2.37 -26.11 -1.74
CA PRO A 53 3.75 -26.04 -1.25
C PRO A 53 4.73 -25.34 -2.21
N GLU A 54 4.52 -25.49 -3.52
CA GLU A 54 5.33 -24.79 -4.53
C GLU A 54 5.03 -23.29 -4.53
N ALA A 55 3.74 -22.90 -4.47
CA ALA A 55 3.36 -21.49 -4.41
C ALA A 55 3.85 -20.79 -3.14
N ASP A 56 3.84 -21.49 -1.99
CA ASP A 56 4.43 -20.98 -0.75
C ASP A 56 5.93 -20.70 -0.92
N ALA A 57 6.66 -21.60 -1.59
CA ALA A 57 8.08 -21.40 -1.87
C ALA A 57 8.32 -20.22 -2.83
N VAL A 58 7.47 -20.05 -3.85
CA VAL A 58 7.51 -18.90 -4.77
C VAL A 58 7.30 -17.59 -4.01
N ALA A 59 6.26 -17.53 -3.16
CA ALA A 59 5.93 -16.33 -2.40
C ALA A 59 7.01 -15.99 -1.34
N ALA A 60 7.57 -17.00 -0.68
CA ALA A 60 8.69 -16.84 0.25
C ALA A 60 9.93 -16.28 -0.45
N ARG A 61 10.27 -16.80 -1.64
CA ARG A 61 11.39 -16.30 -2.44
C ARG A 61 11.18 -14.86 -2.87
N LEU A 62 9.98 -14.50 -3.32
CA LEU A 62 9.64 -13.12 -3.68
C LEU A 62 9.87 -12.16 -2.49
N ALA A 63 9.43 -12.54 -1.29
CA ALA A 63 9.64 -11.74 -0.08
C ALA A 63 11.13 -11.59 0.27
N GLN A 64 11.90 -12.67 0.16
CA GLN A 64 13.35 -12.66 0.42
C GLN A 64 14.11 -11.79 -0.59
N ASP A 65 13.81 -11.95 -1.88
CA ASP A 65 14.44 -11.18 -2.95
C ASP A 65 14.10 -9.68 -2.82
N SER A 66 12.87 -9.36 -2.40
CA SER A 66 12.47 -7.98 -2.08
C SER A 66 13.26 -7.41 -0.90
N ALA A 67 13.41 -8.16 0.19
CA ALA A 67 14.12 -7.70 1.38
C ALA A 67 15.63 -7.51 1.12
N ALA A 68 16.23 -8.35 0.27
CA ALA A 68 17.62 -8.23 -0.12
C ALA A 68 17.90 -7.00 -1.01
N GLN A 69 16.88 -6.45 -1.66
CA GLN A 69 16.97 -5.26 -2.53
C GLN A 69 16.83 -3.93 -1.78
N GLU A 70 16.61 -3.95 -0.46
CA GLU A 70 16.58 -2.75 0.37
C GLU A 70 17.97 -2.08 0.44
N GLY A 71 18.23 -1.14 -0.48
CA GLY A 71 19.47 -0.34 -0.48
C GLY A 71 19.84 0.35 -1.80
N GLY A 72 19.15 0.10 -2.93
CA GLY A 72 19.59 0.54 -4.26
C GLY A 72 18.58 1.39 -5.01
N ALA A 73 18.38 2.64 -4.60
CA ALA A 73 17.69 3.65 -5.42
C ALA A 73 18.57 4.06 -6.62
N ALA A 74 18.63 3.24 -7.69
CA ALA A 74 19.07 3.67 -9.02
C ALA A 74 18.82 2.61 -10.10
N GLY A 75 17.83 2.84 -10.96
CA GLY A 75 17.92 2.43 -12.37
C GLY A 75 17.29 1.10 -12.81
N GLY A 76 16.81 0.25 -11.90
CA GLY A 76 16.13 -0.99 -12.26
C GLY A 76 16.01 -1.93 -11.08
N CYS A 77 15.05 -1.66 -10.18
CA CYS A 77 14.78 -2.51 -9.03
C CYS A 77 13.29 -2.84 -8.99
N SER A 78 12.99 -4.11 -8.69
CA SER A 78 11.62 -4.53 -8.40
C SER A 78 11.09 -3.69 -7.23
N PRO A 79 9.80 -3.34 -7.20
CA PRO A 79 9.27 -2.60 -6.06
C PRO A 79 9.41 -3.43 -4.78
N PRO A 80 9.53 -2.79 -3.59
CA PRO A 80 9.43 -3.53 -2.34
C PRO A 80 8.09 -4.24 -2.28
N VAL A 81 8.07 -5.47 -1.77
CA VAL A 81 6.90 -6.36 -1.73
C VAL A 81 6.59 -6.77 -0.30
N VAL A 82 5.31 -6.71 0.06
CA VAL A 82 4.78 -7.29 1.30
C VAL A 82 3.96 -8.51 0.91
N VAL A 83 4.36 -9.68 1.40
CA VAL A 83 3.68 -10.95 1.13
C VAL A 83 2.85 -11.36 2.34
N LEU A 84 1.57 -11.69 2.11
CA LEU A 84 0.68 -12.31 3.09
C LEU A 84 0.23 -13.68 2.57
N ALA A 85 0.28 -14.70 3.42
CA ALA A 85 -0.22 -16.04 3.11
C ALA A 85 -1.48 -16.33 3.93
N PHE A 86 -2.54 -16.72 3.23
CA PHE A 86 -3.86 -17.00 3.78
C PHE A 86 -4.25 -18.44 3.43
N HIS A 87 -4.39 -19.28 4.45
CA HIS A 87 -4.76 -20.67 4.25
C HIS A 87 -6.29 -20.84 4.23
N VAL A 88 -6.83 -21.37 3.15
CA VAL A 88 -8.28 -21.55 2.98
C VAL A 88 -8.73 -22.90 3.52
N ASP A 89 -9.95 -22.96 4.05
CA ASP A 89 -10.48 -24.13 4.77
C ASP A 89 -11.29 -25.11 3.90
N TYR A 90 -11.61 -24.75 2.65
CA TYR A 90 -12.47 -25.60 1.82
C TYR A 90 -11.78 -26.88 1.32
N TRP A 91 -10.49 -27.10 1.61
CA TRP A 91 -9.81 -28.39 1.39
C TRP A 91 -9.87 -29.33 2.59
N ASP A 92 -10.22 -28.84 3.79
CA ASP A 92 -10.15 -29.60 5.05
C ASP A 92 -11.09 -30.82 5.07
N HIS A 93 -12.09 -30.85 4.18
CA HIS A 93 -12.98 -31.99 4.02
C HIS A 93 -12.28 -33.24 3.43
N SER A 94 -11.04 -33.12 2.94
CA SER A 94 -10.31 -34.18 2.24
C SER A 94 -9.56 -35.15 3.16
N GLY A 95 -9.76 -35.04 4.48
CA GLY A 95 -9.19 -35.94 5.50
C GLY A 95 -7.95 -35.40 6.21
N TRP A 96 -7.28 -34.39 5.66
CA TRP A 96 -6.30 -33.56 6.34
C TRP A 96 -6.89 -32.18 6.62
N LYS A 97 -6.79 -31.73 7.87
CA LYS A 97 -7.20 -30.39 8.28
C LYS A 97 -5.98 -29.51 8.40
N ASP A 98 -5.91 -28.45 7.61
CA ASP A 98 -4.80 -27.50 7.65
C ASP A 98 -4.89 -26.64 8.92
N PRO A 99 -3.87 -26.68 9.82
CA PRO A 99 -3.91 -25.93 11.08
C PRO A 99 -3.84 -24.40 10.89
N PHE A 100 -3.41 -23.93 9.73
CA PHE A 100 -3.37 -22.50 9.40
C PHE A 100 -4.66 -22.02 8.73
N ALA A 101 -5.53 -22.95 8.32
CA ALA A 101 -6.72 -22.63 7.57
C ALA A 101 -7.79 -21.93 8.42
N SER A 102 -8.52 -21.02 7.79
CA SER A 102 -9.65 -20.32 8.40
C SER A 102 -10.73 -19.99 7.37
N SER A 103 -11.99 -20.14 7.77
CA SER A 103 -13.15 -19.71 6.98
C SER A 103 -13.11 -18.23 6.63
N ALA A 104 -12.48 -17.39 7.48
CA ALA A 104 -12.29 -15.97 7.19
C ALA A 104 -11.43 -15.74 5.94
N TRP A 105 -10.44 -16.60 5.69
CA TRP A 105 -9.56 -16.54 4.52
C TRP A 105 -10.27 -17.02 3.26
N THR A 106 -11.11 -18.06 3.37
CA THR A 106 -12.03 -18.47 2.30
C THR A 106 -13.00 -17.35 1.93
N VAL A 107 -13.59 -16.66 2.90
CA VAL A 107 -14.48 -15.51 2.66
C VAL A 107 -13.73 -14.36 1.99
N ARG A 108 -12.50 -14.05 2.42
CA ARG A 108 -11.67 -13.04 1.77
C ARG A 108 -11.40 -13.38 0.30
N GLN A 109 -11.08 -14.64 0.00
CA GLN A 109 -10.87 -15.08 -1.37
C GLN A 109 -12.14 -14.97 -2.23
N LYS A 110 -13.30 -15.33 -1.67
CA LYS A 110 -14.61 -15.16 -2.33
C LYS A 110 -14.86 -13.71 -2.72
N ALA A 111 -14.55 -12.77 -1.84
CA ALA A 111 -14.67 -11.35 -2.14
C ALA A 111 -13.79 -10.93 -3.33
N TYR A 112 -12.58 -11.49 -3.48
CA TYR A 112 -11.75 -11.24 -4.66
C TYR A 112 -12.29 -11.88 -5.94
N VAL A 113 -12.84 -13.09 -5.86
CA VAL A 113 -13.50 -13.74 -7.00
C VAL A 113 -14.65 -12.88 -7.53
N GLU A 114 -15.46 -12.31 -6.65
CA GLU A 114 -16.51 -11.37 -7.03
C GLU A 114 -15.96 -10.05 -7.60
N ALA A 115 -15.02 -9.40 -6.89
CA ALA A 115 -14.47 -8.11 -7.28
C ALA A 115 -13.70 -8.15 -8.61
N LEU A 116 -12.98 -9.25 -8.87
CA LEU A 116 -12.19 -9.47 -10.07
C LEU A 116 -12.97 -10.20 -11.18
N ARG A 117 -14.25 -10.53 -10.94
CA ARG A 117 -15.15 -11.24 -11.88
C ARG A 117 -14.58 -12.57 -12.36
N LEU A 118 -14.10 -13.38 -11.43
CA LEU A 118 -13.55 -14.71 -11.70
C LEU A 118 -14.64 -15.77 -11.62
N ASP A 119 -14.46 -16.86 -12.36
CA ASP A 119 -15.49 -17.92 -12.44
C ASP A 119 -15.49 -18.85 -11.22
N THR A 120 -14.34 -19.05 -10.58
CA THR A 120 -14.19 -20.03 -9.50
C THR A 120 -13.15 -19.63 -8.46
N LEU A 121 -13.37 -20.11 -7.24
CA LEU A 121 -12.30 -20.23 -6.24
C LEU A 121 -11.32 -21.32 -6.66
N PHE A 122 -10.03 -21.08 -6.45
CA PHE A 122 -9.00 -22.07 -6.69
C PHE A 122 -7.78 -21.78 -5.82
N THR A 123 -6.97 -22.80 -5.59
CA THR A 123 -5.65 -22.66 -4.96
C THR A 123 -4.60 -23.38 -5.81
N PRO A 124 -3.35 -22.91 -5.82
CA PRO A 124 -2.90 -21.65 -5.21
C PRO A 124 -3.27 -20.44 -6.07
N GLN A 125 -3.91 -19.43 -5.47
CA GLN A 125 -4.22 -18.15 -6.13
C GLN A 125 -3.40 -17.05 -5.48
N VAL A 126 -2.82 -16.16 -6.28
CA VAL A 126 -2.23 -14.91 -5.79
C VAL A 126 -3.06 -13.73 -6.25
N VAL A 127 -3.23 -12.75 -5.37
CA VAL A 127 -3.82 -11.44 -5.66
C VAL A 127 -2.79 -10.35 -5.39
N VAL A 128 -2.57 -9.46 -6.36
CA VAL A 128 -1.59 -8.37 -6.30
C VAL A 128 -2.31 -7.03 -6.23
N GLN A 129 -2.02 -6.23 -5.19
CA GLN A 129 -2.65 -4.94 -4.88
C GLN A 129 -4.20 -4.97 -4.87
N GLY A 130 -4.82 -6.15 -4.70
CA GLY A 130 -6.27 -6.32 -4.81
C GLY A 130 -6.84 -6.09 -6.22
N ARG A 131 -6.00 -6.04 -7.27
CA ARG A 131 -6.39 -5.60 -8.64
C ARG A 131 -6.07 -6.60 -9.73
N ALA A 132 -5.05 -7.41 -9.55
CA ALA A 132 -4.67 -8.47 -10.49
C ALA A 132 -4.58 -9.79 -9.73
N HIS A 133 -4.75 -10.90 -10.46
CA HIS A 133 -4.55 -12.24 -9.89
C HIS A 133 -3.79 -13.13 -10.88
N CYS A 134 -3.13 -14.16 -10.35
CA CYS A 134 -2.50 -15.21 -11.14
C CYS A 134 -2.49 -16.54 -10.36
N VAL A 135 -2.04 -17.60 -11.02
CA VAL A 135 -1.76 -18.88 -10.35
C VAL A 135 -0.50 -18.70 -9.49
N GLY A 136 -0.53 -19.19 -8.26
CA GLY A 136 0.55 -18.95 -7.29
C GLY A 136 1.89 -19.64 -7.62
N THR A 137 1.89 -20.62 -8.50
CA THR A 137 3.11 -21.28 -9.00
C THR A 137 3.72 -20.59 -10.22
N ASP A 138 2.99 -19.68 -10.87
CA ASP A 138 3.46 -18.97 -12.06
C ASP A 138 4.32 -17.75 -11.66
N GLN A 139 5.63 -17.98 -11.56
CA GLN A 139 6.61 -16.98 -11.16
C GLN A 139 6.68 -15.79 -12.11
N ASP A 140 6.55 -16.04 -13.42
CA ASP A 140 6.65 -15.00 -14.44
C ASP A 140 5.41 -14.10 -14.43
N ALA A 141 4.22 -14.68 -14.31
CA ALA A 141 2.97 -13.93 -14.15
C ALA A 141 2.98 -13.12 -12.85
N LEU A 142 3.45 -13.70 -11.74
CA LEU A 142 3.56 -12.99 -10.47
C LEU A 142 4.54 -11.83 -10.55
N ALA A 143 5.75 -12.07 -11.07
CA ALA A 143 6.76 -11.02 -11.21
C ALA A 143 6.28 -9.90 -12.14
N LYS A 144 5.56 -10.24 -13.21
CA LYS A 144 4.93 -9.26 -14.10
C LYS A 144 3.85 -8.46 -13.36
N ALA A 145 2.95 -9.11 -12.63
CA ALA A 145 1.88 -8.44 -11.89
C ALA A 145 2.45 -7.49 -10.82
N VAL A 146 3.52 -7.87 -10.14
CA VAL A 146 4.23 -7.01 -9.16
C VAL A 146 4.87 -5.80 -9.84
N ARG A 147 5.53 -5.97 -10.98
CA ARG A 147 6.14 -4.85 -11.73
C ARG A 147 5.09 -3.86 -12.25
N ASP A 148 3.95 -4.36 -12.71
CA ASP A 148 2.89 -3.56 -13.33
C ASP A 148 1.91 -2.97 -12.30
N ALA A 149 2.06 -3.33 -11.02
CA ALA A 149 1.17 -2.91 -9.95
C ALA A 149 1.21 -1.37 -9.76
N PRO A 150 0.05 -0.69 -9.65
CA PRO A 150 0.01 0.74 -9.36
C PRO A 150 0.47 1.01 -7.92
N ARG A 151 1.29 2.05 -7.73
CA ARG A 151 1.92 2.45 -6.48
C ARG A 151 1.93 3.96 -6.32
#